data_AF-A0A942G6J0-F1
#
_entry.id   AF-A0A942G6J0-F1
#
_cell.length_a   1.000
_cell.length_b   1.000
_cell.length_c   1.000
_cell.angle_alpha   90.00
_cell.angle_beta   90.00
_cell.angle_gamma   90.00
#
_symmetry.space_group_name_H-M   'P 1'
#
loop_
_entity.id
_entity.type
_entity.pdbx_description
1 polymer ?
#
loop_
_entity_poly.entity_id
_entity_poly.type
_entity_poly.pdbx_seq_one_letter_code
_entity_poly.pdbx_strand_id
1 'polypeptide(L)'
;LAARTPVLTVFTAVAAFASLGLPGLAGFVAEFQIFTGALAIYPWLAGVGLLGIVLTAALFLRMLQKLFLGPLPERWRDWPELGRVEIGALAVLLVLVVVLGVAPAWLLDVIDSAAGPLVGR
;
A
#
# COMPACT_ATOMS: atom_id res chain seq x y z
N LEU A 1 -5.54 -17.35 -10.35
CA LEU A 1 -5.23 -17.94 -9.01
C LEU A 1 -6.34 -17.76 -7.99
N ALA A 2 -7.22 -16.76 -8.13
CA ALA A 2 -8.20 -16.38 -7.11
C ALA A 2 -9.07 -17.53 -6.56
N ALA A 3 -9.53 -18.43 -7.42
CA ALA A 3 -10.36 -19.57 -7.01
C ALA A 3 -9.60 -20.68 -6.26
N ARG A 4 -8.27 -20.70 -6.33
CA ARG A 4 -7.42 -21.73 -5.69
C ARG A 4 -6.82 -21.27 -4.38
N THR A 5 -6.38 -20.01 -4.33
CA THR A 5 -5.78 -19.40 -3.14
C THR A 5 -6.53 -18.13 -2.73
N PRO A 6 -7.82 -18.21 -2.37
CA PRO A 6 -8.63 -17.06 -2.00
C PRO A 6 -8.01 -16.22 -0.88
N VAL A 7 -7.39 -16.84 0.13
CA VAL A 7 -6.84 -16.09 1.27
C VAL A 7 -5.62 -15.28 0.84
N LEU A 8 -4.68 -15.91 0.13
CA LEU A 8 -3.54 -15.20 -0.46
C LEU A 8 -4.01 -14.05 -1.37
N THR A 9 -5.05 -14.30 -2.17
CA THR A 9 -5.59 -13.32 -3.11
C THR A 9 -6.11 -12.08 -2.38
N VAL A 10 -6.85 -12.27 -1.29
CA VAL A 10 -7.38 -11.15 -0.49
C VAL A 10 -6.25 -10.35 0.13
N PHE A 11 -5.30 -10.99 0.82
CA PHE A 11 -4.17 -10.27 1.42
C PHE A 11 -3.36 -9.51 0.38
N THR A 12 -3.06 -10.13 -0.77
CA THR A 12 -2.32 -9.47 -1.84
C THR A 12 -3.10 -8.30 -2.43
N ALA A 13 -4.41 -8.45 -2.63
CA ALA A 13 -5.25 -7.38 -3.14
C ALA A 13 -5.28 -6.17 -2.18
N VAL A 14 -5.52 -6.41 -0.88
CA VAL A 14 -5.55 -5.33 0.11
C VAL A 14 -4.18 -4.66 0.26
N ALA A 15 -3.09 -5.43 0.25
CA ALA A 15 -1.73 -4.88 0.30
C ALA A 15 -1.38 -4.05 -0.95
N ALA A 16 -1.80 -4.51 -2.13
CA ALA A 16 -1.67 -3.73 -3.36
C ALA A 16 -2.45 -2.43 -3.25
N PHE A 17 -3.71 -2.48 -2.81
CA PHE A 17 -4.54 -1.31 -2.59
C PHE A 17 -3.98 -0.33 -1.55
N ALA A 18 -3.35 -0.82 -0.48
CA ALA A 18 -2.61 0.01 0.46
C ALA A 18 -1.43 0.74 -0.20
N SER A 19 -0.72 0.06 -1.10
CA SER A 19 0.38 0.64 -1.90
C SER A 19 -0.10 1.62 -2.96
N LEU A 20 -1.40 1.67 -3.27
CA LEU A 20 -2.00 2.62 -4.22
C LEU A 20 -2.51 3.89 -3.58
N GLY A 21 -2.27 4.09 -2.28
CA GLY A 21 -2.68 5.30 -1.58
C GLY A 21 -4.19 5.40 -1.41
N LEU A 22 -4.89 4.28 -1.16
CA LEU A 22 -6.32 4.36 -0.85
C LEU A 22 -6.56 5.03 0.52
N PRO A 23 -7.53 5.97 0.61
CA PRO A 23 -7.86 6.63 1.87
C PRO A 23 -8.20 5.62 2.98
N GLY A 24 -7.69 5.87 4.18
CA GLY A 24 -7.84 4.97 5.34
C GLY A 24 -6.76 3.88 5.44
N LEU A 25 -5.79 3.85 4.53
CA LEU A 25 -4.60 2.99 4.61
C LEU A 25 -3.33 3.84 4.78
N ALA A 26 -2.32 3.28 5.44
CA ALA A 26 -1.09 3.98 5.80
C ALA A 26 -0.40 4.70 4.63
N GLY A 27 -0.41 4.08 3.43
CA GLY A 27 0.22 4.65 2.23
C GLY A 27 -0.34 6.02 1.85
N PHE A 28 -1.66 6.20 1.95
CA PHE A 28 -2.32 7.47 1.64
C PHE A 28 -1.87 8.59 2.59
N VAL A 29 -1.74 8.31 3.88
CA VAL A 29 -1.32 9.31 4.88
C VAL A 29 0.08 9.83 4.56
N ALA A 30 1.00 8.94 4.18
CA ALA A 30 2.36 9.32 3.81
C ALA A 30 2.39 10.12 2.50
N GLU A 31 1.73 9.63 1.45
CA GLU A 31 1.68 10.32 0.16
C GLU A 31 1.02 11.70 0.30
N PHE A 32 -0.09 11.81 1.02
CA PHE A 32 -0.77 13.09 1.23
C PHE A 32 0.15 14.15 1.87
N GLN A 33 0.95 13.77 2.87
CA GLN A 33 1.92 14.69 3.49
C GLN A 33 3.03 15.09 2.52
N ILE A 34 3.57 14.14 1.76
CA ILE A 34 4.59 14.42 0.74
C ILE A 34 4.05 15.41 -0.29
N PHE A 35 2.83 15.20 -0.79
CA PHE A 35 2.22 16.07 -1.80
C PHE A 35 1.84 17.44 -1.24
N THR A 36 1.27 17.53 -0.04
CA THR A 36 0.94 18.81 0.58
C THR A 36 2.19 19.66 0.85
N GLY A 37 3.27 19.05 1.32
CA GLY A 37 4.56 19.71 1.48
C GLY A 37 5.18 20.12 0.14
N ALA A 38 5.18 19.22 -0.85
CA ALA A 38 5.77 19.49 -2.16
C ALA A 38 5.00 20.55 -2.96
N LEU A 39 3.66 20.54 -2.93
CA LEU A 39 2.83 21.50 -3.66
C LEU A 39 3.08 22.94 -3.19
N ALA A 40 3.38 23.14 -1.91
CA ALA A 40 3.65 24.47 -1.34
C ALA A 40 4.96 25.11 -1.86
N ILE A 41 5.94 24.30 -2.27
CA ILE A 41 7.28 24.78 -2.65
C ILE A 41 7.58 24.51 -4.13
N TYR A 42 7.26 23.32 -4.63
CA TYR A 42 7.58 22.83 -5.97
C TYR A 42 6.36 22.18 -6.66
N PRO A 43 5.34 22.96 -7.05
CA PRO A 43 4.09 22.43 -7.61
C PRO A 43 4.29 21.65 -8.91
N TRP A 44 5.29 22.01 -9.72
CA TRP A 44 5.60 21.29 -10.96
C TRP A 44 6.16 19.88 -10.69
N LEU A 45 7.02 19.72 -9.66
CA LEU A 45 7.53 18.42 -9.24
C LEU A 45 6.42 17.54 -8.65
N ALA A 46 5.52 18.14 -7.87
CA ALA A 46 4.33 17.44 -7.40
C ALA A 46 3.47 16.93 -8.57
N GLY A 47 3.31 17.74 -9.63
CA GLY A 47 2.62 17.32 -10.86
C GLY A 47 3.26 16.09 -11.53
N VAL A 48 4.60 16.03 -11.58
CA VAL A 48 5.33 14.84 -12.07
C VAL A 48 5.13 13.64 -11.14
N GLY A 49 5.15 13.85 -9.83
CA GLY A 49 4.87 12.80 -8.84
C GLY A 49 3.49 12.15 -9.02
N LEU A 50 2.48 12.94 -9.39
CA LEU A 50 1.13 12.44 -9.65
C LEU A 50 1.10 11.43 -10.80
N LEU A 51 1.91 11.63 -11.85
CA LEU A 51 2.07 10.64 -12.92
C LEU A 51 2.65 9.32 -12.40
N GLY A 52 3.57 9.40 -11.44
CA GLY A 52 4.12 8.23 -10.74
C GLY A 52 3.04 7.41 -10.03
N ILE A 53 2.08 8.07 -9.35
CA ILE A 53 0.93 7.40 -8.72
C ILE A 53 0.10 6.66 -9.77
N VAL A 54 -0.24 7.33 -10.88
CA VAL A 54 -1.06 6.73 -11.95
C VAL A 54 -0.36 5.52 -12.57
N LEU A 55 0.94 5.61 -12.84
CA LEU A 55 1.73 4.49 -13.35
C LEU A 55 1.78 3.34 -12.35
N THR A 56 1.98 3.63 -11.06
CA THR A 56 2.01 2.63 -9.99
C THR A 56 0.67 1.91 -9.88
N ALA A 57 -0.45 2.66 -9.90
CA ALA A 57 -1.80 2.11 -9.97
C ALA A 57 -2.00 1.17 -11.16
N ALA A 58 -1.61 1.60 -12.37
CA ALA A 58 -1.72 0.78 -13.56
C ALA A 58 -0.91 -0.53 -13.44
N LEU A 59 0.31 -0.46 -12.89
CA LEU A 59 1.17 -1.64 -12.72
C LEU A 59 0.61 -2.64 -11.69
N PHE A 60 0.14 -2.18 -10.53
CA PHE A 60 -0.47 -3.05 -9.53
C PHE A 60 -1.78 -3.67 -10.01
N LEU A 61 -2.66 -2.89 -10.65
CA LEU A 61 -3.90 -3.42 -11.21
C LEU A 61 -3.61 -4.47 -12.29
N ARG A 62 -2.64 -4.20 -13.17
CA ARG A 62 -2.20 -5.16 -14.18
C ARG A 62 -1.60 -6.43 -13.56
N MET A 63 -0.86 -6.30 -12.48
CA MET A 63 -0.31 -7.42 -11.73
C MET A 63 -1.44 -8.27 -11.12
N LEU A 64 -2.39 -7.66 -10.41
CA LEU A 64 -3.53 -8.36 -9.81
C LEU A 64 -4.36 -9.09 -10.87
N GLN A 65 -4.62 -8.43 -12.01
CA GLN A 65 -5.32 -9.03 -13.12
C GLN A 65 -4.59 -10.27 -13.65
N LYS A 66 -3.28 -10.19 -13.90
CA LYS A 66 -2.50 -11.29 -14.45
C LYS A 66 -2.33 -12.47 -13.49
N LEU A 67 -2.10 -12.20 -12.21
CA LEU A 67 -1.85 -13.24 -11.22
C LEU A 67 -3.15 -13.91 -10.77
N PHE A 68 -4.14 -13.11 -10.37
CA PHE A 68 -5.30 -13.63 -9.66
C PHE A 68 -6.52 -13.84 -10.54
N LEU A 69 -6.80 -12.90 -11.45
CA LEU A 69 -8.03 -12.86 -12.25
C LEU A 69 -7.89 -13.48 -13.66
N GLY A 70 -6.66 -13.75 -14.11
CA GLY A 70 -6.38 -14.40 -15.38
C GLY A 70 -6.61 -15.92 -15.37
N PRO A 71 -6.55 -16.58 -16.54
CA PRO A 71 -6.68 -18.03 -16.66
C PRO A 71 -5.58 -18.71 -15.84
N LEU A 72 -5.96 -19.74 -15.08
CA LEU A 72 -5.05 -20.48 -14.21
C LEU A 72 -4.14 -21.39 -15.05
N PRO A 73 -2.82 -21.18 -15.10
CA PRO A 73 -1.93 -22.05 -15.85
C PRO A 73 -1.80 -23.42 -15.17
N GLU A 74 -1.65 -24.51 -15.95
CA GLU A 74 -1.56 -25.89 -15.43
C GLU A 74 -0.56 -26.06 -14.28
N ARG A 75 0.62 -25.41 -14.37
CA ARG A 75 1.69 -25.54 -13.37
C ARG A 75 1.34 -25.02 -11.98
N TRP A 76 0.28 -24.20 -11.85
CA TRP A 76 -0.14 -23.61 -10.57
C TRP A 76 -1.42 -24.26 -10.03
N ARG A 77 -1.88 -25.37 -10.62
CA ARG A 77 -3.12 -26.04 -10.20
C ARG A 77 -3.06 -26.56 -8.77
N ASP A 78 -1.90 -27.04 -8.35
CA ASP A 78 -1.66 -27.62 -7.01
C ASP A 78 -0.94 -26.64 -6.07
N TRP A 79 -1.01 -25.33 -6.37
CA TRP A 79 -0.38 -24.33 -5.52
C TRP A 79 -1.07 -24.29 -4.14
N PRO A 80 -0.33 -24.45 -3.03
CA PRO A 80 -0.92 -24.50 -1.71
C PRO A 80 -1.44 -23.12 -1.26
N GLU A 81 -2.50 -23.12 -0.47
CA GLU A 81 -2.97 -21.93 0.25
C GLU A 81 -2.01 -21.59 1.40
N LEU A 82 -2.11 -20.35 1.90
CA LEU A 82 -1.32 -19.89 3.03
C LEU A 82 -1.53 -20.74 4.30
N GLY A 83 -0.43 -21.00 4.99
CA GLY A 83 -0.44 -21.61 6.32
C GLY A 83 -0.92 -20.64 7.40
N ARG A 84 -1.29 -21.18 8.56
CA ARG A 84 -1.82 -20.39 9.69
C ARG A 84 -0.84 -19.32 10.20
N VAL A 85 0.45 -19.63 10.20
CA VAL A 85 1.51 -18.69 10.64
C VAL A 85 1.63 -17.52 9.66
N GLU A 86 1.59 -17.81 8.36
CA GLU A 86 1.67 -16.79 7.30
C GLU A 86 0.46 -15.87 7.35
N ILE A 87 -0.75 -16.44 7.53
CA ILE A 87 -1.98 -15.66 7.73
C ILE A 87 -1.86 -14.77 8.96
N GLY A 88 -1.37 -15.30 10.08
CA GLY A 88 -1.17 -14.53 11.31
C GLY A 88 -0.23 -13.34 11.10
N ALA A 89 0.91 -13.55 10.43
CA ALA A 89 1.87 -12.49 10.12
C ALA A 89 1.25 -11.42 9.20
N LEU A 90 0.58 -11.82 8.12
CA LEU A 90 -0.07 -10.90 7.18
C LEU A 90 -1.21 -10.12 7.84
N ALA A 91 -1.98 -10.76 8.73
CA ALA A 91 -3.05 -10.10 9.47
C ALA A 91 -2.50 -9.00 10.38
N VAL A 92 -1.41 -9.26 11.11
CA VAL A 92 -0.77 -8.24 11.96
C VAL A 92 -0.30 -7.04 11.14
N LEU A 93 0.37 -7.29 10.01
CA LEU A 93 0.81 -6.22 9.10
C LEU A 93 -0.38 -5.42 8.56
N LEU A 94 -1.45 -6.11 8.17
CA LEU A 94 -2.64 -5.45 7.64
C LEU A 94 -3.34 -4.58 8.68
N VAL A 95 -3.43 -5.06 9.93
CA VAL A 95 -3.97 -4.28 11.05
C VAL A 95 -3.13 -3.01 11.25
N LEU A 96 -1.80 -3.12 11.23
CA LEU A 96 -0.92 -1.94 11.35
C LEU A 96 -1.16 -0.94 10.21
N VAL A 97 -1.27 -1.41 8.96
CA VAL A 97 -1.56 -0.56 7.80
C VAL A 97 -2.88 0.21 7.96
N VAL A 98 -3.92 -0.45 8.49
CA VAL A 98 -5.23 0.18 8.72
C VAL A 98 -5.16 1.15 9.91
N VAL A 99 -4.57 0.74 11.04
CA VAL A 99 -4.44 1.59 12.24
C VAL A 99 -3.69 2.88 11.90
N LEU A 100 -2.56 2.76 11.18
CA LEU A 100 -1.80 3.92 10.73
C LEU A 100 -2.55 4.74 9.68
N GLY A 101 -3.38 4.12 8.85
CA GLY A 101 -4.20 4.83 7.88
C GLY A 101 -5.34 5.64 8.50
N VAL A 102 -5.92 5.16 9.59
CA VAL A 102 -7.09 5.77 10.25
C VAL A 102 -6.68 6.71 11.39
N ALA A 103 -5.68 6.34 12.18
CA ALA A 103 -5.22 7.09 13.35
C ALA A 103 -3.68 7.24 13.32
N PRO A 104 -3.12 8.05 12.41
CA PRO A 104 -1.67 8.22 12.28
C PRO A 104 -1.04 9.12 13.35
N ALA A 105 -1.83 9.92 14.07
CA ALA A 105 -1.34 11.05 14.87
C ALA A 105 -0.18 10.70 15.81
N TRP A 106 -0.31 9.62 16.58
CA TRP A 106 0.73 9.18 17.54
C TRP A 106 2.08 8.89 16.87
N LEU A 107 2.08 8.36 15.65
CA LEU A 107 3.32 8.10 14.92
C LEU A 107 3.87 9.38 14.31
N LEU A 108 2.98 10.24 13.79
CA LEU A 108 3.37 11.53 13.23
C LEU A 108 3.98 12.45 14.28
N ASP A 109 3.44 12.48 15.49
CA ASP A 109 4.00 13.27 16.60
C ASP A 109 5.44 12.85 16.92
N VAL A 110 5.72 11.54 16.89
CA VAL A 110 7.08 11.01 17.06
C VAL A 110 7.99 11.46 15.92
N ILE A 111 7.53 11.36 14.67
CA ILE A 111 8.30 11.78 13.49
C ILE A 111 8.57 13.29 13.54
N ASP A 112 7.56 14.10 13.82
CA ASP A 112 7.66 15.56 13.88
C ASP A 112 8.61 16.02 14.98
N SER A 113 8.60 15.35 16.14
CA SER A 113 9.54 15.64 17.24
C SER A 113 11.01 15.44 16.82
N ALA A 114 11.28 14.50 15.91
CA ALA A 114 12.61 14.23 15.39
C ALA A 114 12.95 15.11 14.16
N ALA A 115 11.96 15.41 13.32
CA ALA A 115 12.15 16.15 12.08
C ALA A 115 12.22 17.67 12.28
N GLY A 116 11.48 18.23 13.25
CA GLY A 116 11.43 19.68 13.53
C GLY A 116 12.83 20.33 13.63
N PRO A 117 13.73 19.81 14.49
CA PRO A 117 15.08 20.36 14.64
C PRO A 117 15.91 20.36 13.35
N LEU A 118 15.67 19.41 12.44
CA LEU A 118 16.40 19.30 11.17
C LEU A 118 15.94 20.32 10.13
N VAL A 119 14.66 20.69 10.17
CA VAL A 119 14.05 21.66 9.25
C VAL A 119 14.14 23.09 9.82
N GLY A 120 14.75 23.26 11.01
CA GLY A 120 14.89 24.56 11.68
C GLY A 120 13.56 25.07 12.26
N ARG A 121 12.69 24.14 12.67
CA ARG A 121 11.43 24.40 13.40
C ARG A 121 11.55 23.98 14.85
#